data_AF-A0A7S3RWD7-F1
#
_entry.id   AF-A0A7S3RWD7-F1
#
_cell.length_a   1.000
_cell.length_b   1.000
_cell.length_c   1.000
_cell.angle_alpha   90.00
_cell.angle_beta   90.00
_cell.angle_gamma   90.00
#
_symmetry.space_group_name_H-M   'P 1'
#
loop_
_entity.id
_entity.type
_entity.pdbx_description
1 polymer ?
#
loop_
_entity_poly.entity_id
_entity_poly.type
_entity_poly.pdbx_seq_one_letter_code
_entity_poly.pdbx_strand_id
1 'polypeptide(L)'
;MYPFSPPKVRLMTTGGGSVHFNPNLYSCGKVCLSILGTWSGPAWTPVQNLTSVLLSIQSLLSTDPYYNEPGVPRNVVASEQYSDYVRHETMRVAVLDMVGDTSLARSMPPKLLSVARSLFIAHFPVYRDTCEEHAKRNPEGAAFADPLGRTTGTFCWRGLGSRLAAVGSRLGAANFEPDAERSERDAGGEGGGQ
;
A
#
# COMPACT_ATOMS: atom_id res chain seq x y z
N MET A 1 8.54 12.92 27.49
CA MET A 1 7.75 11.67 27.52
C MET A 1 6.37 11.96 26.93
N TYR A 2 5.73 11.01 26.25
CA TYR A 2 4.40 11.24 25.66
C TYR A 2 3.40 11.73 26.71
N PRO A 3 2.58 12.77 26.43
CA PRO A 3 2.43 13.48 25.16
C PRO A 3 3.34 14.72 25.00
N PHE A 4 4.25 15.03 25.93
CA PHE A 4 5.18 16.17 25.83
C PHE A 4 6.30 15.99 24.79
N SER A 5 6.42 14.80 24.21
CA SER A 5 7.37 14.50 23.13
C SER A 5 6.68 13.59 22.11
N PRO A 6 7.01 13.69 20.82
CA PRO A 6 6.39 12.87 19.80
C PRO A 6 6.72 11.38 20.00
N PRO A 7 5.83 10.47 19.58
CA PRO A 7 6.16 9.05 19.53
C PRO A 7 7.26 8.79 18.50
N LYS A 8 8.02 7.70 18.69
CA LYS A 8 8.91 7.19 17.65
C LYS A 8 8.13 6.27 16.72
N VAL A 9 8.23 6.51 15.42
CA VAL A 9 7.53 5.73 14.38
C VAL A 9 8.55 5.13 13.42
N ARG A 10 8.31 3.90 12.99
CA ARG A 10 9.09 3.21 11.96
C ARG A 10 8.17 2.50 10.98
N LEU A 11 8.40 2.70 9.68
CA LEU A 11 7.78 1.89 8.64
C LEU A 11 8.45 0.51 8.61
N MET A 12 7.64 -0.54 8.77
CA MET A 12 8.12 -1.93 8.78
C MET A 12 8.03 -2.59 7.40
N THR A 13 7.03 -2.20 6.60
CA THR A 13 6.80 -2.68 5.24
C THR A 13 7.78 -2.00 4.28
N THR A 14 9.04 -2.45 4.25
CA THR A 14 10.09 -1.88 3.37
C THR A 14 10.79 -2.92 2.49
N GLY A 15 10.25 -4.15 2.45
CA GLY A 15 10.87 -5.26 1.72
C GLY A 15 12.27 -5.60 2.24
N GLY A 16 12.49 -5.49 3.56
CA GLY A 16 13.80 -5.68 4.17
C GLY A 16 14.79 -4.55 3.88
N GLY A 17 14.32 -3.34 3.58
CA GLY A 17 15.16 -2.20 3.23
C GLY A 17 15.42 -2.03 1.73
N SER A 18 14.75 -2.81 0.89
CA SER A 18 14.89 -2.74 -0.57
C SER A 18 13.99 -1.70 -1.24
N VAL A 19 12.92 -1.24 -0.58
CA VAL A 19 11.91 -0.39 -1.20
C VAL A 19 11.82 0.97 -0.54
N HIS A 20 11.88 2.02 -1.35
CA HIS A 20 11.62 3.40 -0.96
C HIS A 20 10.28 3.83 -1.57
N PHE A 21 9.21 3.81 -0.77
CA PHE A 21 7.83 3.98 -1.27
C PHE A 21 7.41 5.42 -1.54
N ASN A 22 8.03 6.37 -0.84
CA ASN A 22 7.65 7.77 -0.89
C ASN A 22 8.86 8.62 -0.45
N PRO A 23 9.02 9.87 -0.93
CA PRO A 23 10.06 10.77 -0.44
C PRO A 23 10.14 10.91 1.07
N ASN A 24 9.01 10.75 1.77
CA ASN A 24 8.91 10.81 3.22
C ASN A 24 8.96 9.44 3.91
N LEU A 25 8.98 8.32 3.17
CA LEU A 25 8.96 6.94 3.68
C LEU A 25 10.18 6.17 3.18
N TYR A 26 11.24 6.21 3.99
CA TYR A 26 12.56 5.72 3.62
C TYR A 26 12.61 4.19 3.70
N SER A 27 13.47 3.59 2.89
CA SER A 27 13.70 2.14 2.88
C SER A 27 14.22 1.59 4.23
N CYS A 28 14.98 2.37 4.99
CA CYS A 28 15.41 1.99 6.34
C CYS A 28 14.27 1.99 7.39
N GLY A 29 13.10 2.50 7.02
CA GLY A 29 11.91 2.62 7.86
C GLY A 29 11.73 4.00 8.50
N LYS A 30 12.61 4.97 8.22
CA LYS A 30 12.45 6.35 8.71
C LYS A 30 11.23 7.00 8.04
N VAL A 31 10.39 7.66 8.85
CA VAL A 31 9.25 8.46 8.41
C VAL A 31 9.58 9.93 8.63
N CYS A 32 9.47 10.74 7.58
CA CYS A 32 9.73 12.18 7.61
C CYS A 32 8.41 12.96 7.74
N LEU A 33 8.14 13.43 8.94
CA LEU A 33 7.00 14.29 9.28
C LEU A 33 7.44 15.38 10.25
N SER A 34 6.96 16.61 10.06
CA SER A 34 7.35 17.73 10.92
C SER A 34 6.88 17.54 12.36
N ILE A 35 5.69 16.96 12.53
CA ILE A 35 5.13 16.60 13.83
C ILE A 35 5.89 15.47 14.53
N LEU A 36 6.79 14.77 13.83
CA LEU A 36 7.72 13.79 14.41
C LEU A 36 9.13 14.37 14.58
N GLY A 37 9.33 15.66 14.26
CA GLY A 37 10.63 16.33 14.32
C GLY A 37 11.64 15.85 13.28
N THR A 38 11.17 15.21 12.20
CA THR A 38 12.01 14.59 11.15
C THR A 38 11.92 15.30 9.81
N TRP A 39 11.14 16.38 9.75
CA TRP A 39 10.94 17.21 8.56
C TRP A 39 10.67 18.67 8.92
N SER A 40 10.85 19.57 7.98
CA SER A 40 10.53 20.99 8.16
C SER A 40 9.01 21.21 8.22
N GLY A 41 8.54 22.06 9.13
CA GLY A 41 7.12 22.40 9.28
C GLY A 41 6.68 22.55 10.73
N PRO A 42 5.37 22.52 11.01
CA PRO A 42 4.83 22.60 12.37
C PRO A 42 5.37 21.48 13.26
N ALA A 43 5.88 21.84 14.43
CA ALA A 43 6.43 20.90 15.40
C ALA A 43 5.34 20.12 16.15
N TRP A 44 5.75 19.04 16.80
CA TRP A 44 4.90 18.30 17.74
C TRP A 44 4.37 19.23 18.85
N THR A 45 3.09 19.08 19.16
CA THR A 45 2.45 19.74 20.31
C THR A 45 1.65 18.70 21.11
N PRO A 46 1.53 18.82 22.45
CA PRO A 46 0.82 17.82 23.27
C PRO A 46 -0.67 17.65 22.96
N VAL A 47 -1.27 18.55 22.16
CA VAL A 47 -2.64 18.40 21.64
C VAL A 47 -2.77 17.32 20.57
N GLN A 48 -1.66 16.93 19.94
CA GLN A 48 -1.61 15.87 18.95
C GLN A 48 -1.65 14.48 19.60
N ASN A 49 -2.08 13.48 18.83
CA ASN A 49 -2.25 12.11 19.30
C ASN A 49 -1.84 11.10 18.23
N LEU A 50 -1.95 9.81 18.53
CA LEU A 50 -1.60 8.76 17.58
C LEU A 50 -2.47 8.81 16.31
N THR A 51 -3.74 9.21 16.43
CA THR A 51 -4.63 9.37 15.27
C THR A 51 -4.15 10.47 14.34
N SER A 52 -3.75 11.64 14.86
CA SER A 52 -3.22 12.72 14.01
C SER A 52 -1.91 12.33 13.33
N VAL A 53 -1.07 11.53 14.00
CA VAL A 53 0.15 10.95 13.39
C VAL A 53 -0.22 9.97 12.27
N LEU A 54 -1.15 9.04 12.49
CA LEU A 54 -1.58 8.07 11.47
C LEU A 54 -2.22 8.75 10.26
N LEU A 55 -3.07 9.76 10.48
CA LEU A 55 -3.67 10.54 9.40
C LEU A 55 -2.62 11.32 8.61
N SER A 56 -1.61 11.87 9.29
CA SER A 56 -0.49 12.56 8.64
C SER A 56 0.31 11.59 7.76
N ILE A 57 0.59 10.38 8.25
CA ILE A 57 1.25 9.33 7.46
C ILE A 57 0.40 8.94 6.25
N GLN A 58 -0.91 8.74 6.44
CA GLN A 58 -1.83 8.41 5.36
C GLN A 58 -1.86 9.50 4.29
N SER A 59 -1.81 10.78 4.67
CA SER A 59 -1.79 11.90 3.72
C SER A 59 -0.55 11.93 2.82
N LEU A 60 0.55 11.30 3.22
CA LEU A 60 1.74 11.13 2.38
C LEU A 60 1.50 10.13 1.24
N LEU A 61 0.54 9.21 1.39
CA LEU A 61 0.17 8.19 0.40
C LEU A 61 -0.78 8.79 -0.66
N SER A 62 -0.32 9.86 -1.31
CA SER A 62 -1.05 10.59 -2.34
C SER A 62 -1.03 9.86 -3.70
N THR A 63 -1.84 10.33 -4.64
CA THR A 63 -1.89 9.82 -6.03
C THR A 63 -0.60 10.07 -6.80
N ASP A 64 0.13 11.13 -6.44
CA ASP A 64 1.34 11.59 -7.11
C ASP A 64 2.47 11.79 -6.10
N PRO A 65 3.02 10.70 -5.53
CA PRO A 65 3.99 10.77 -4.45
C PRO A 65 5.34 11.39 -4.86
N TYR A 66 5.61 11.51 -6.16
CA TYR A 66 6.78 12.22 -6.70
C TYR A 66 6.84 13.68 -6.22
N TYR A 67 5.69 14.36 -6.12
CA TYR A 67 5.63 15.77 -5.69
C TYR A 67 5.81 15.99 -4.19
N ASN A 68 5.93 14.94 -3.40
CA ASN A 68 6.30 15.07 -2.00
C ASN A 68 7.78 15.45 -1.83
N GLU A 69 8.60 15.28 -2.87
CA GLU A 69 10.00 15.72 -2.85
C GLU A 69 10.08 17.26 -2.96
N PRO A 70 10.76 17.96 -2.04
CA PRO A 70 10.92 19.41 -2.12
C PRO A 70 11.64 19.87 -3.39
N GLY A 71 11.11 20.92 -4.02
CA GLY A 71 11.79 21.60 -5.12
C GLY A 71 11.79 20.87 -6.45
N VAL A 72 11.07 19.74 -6.58
CA VAL A 72 10.92 19.08 -7.88
C VAL A 72 10.02 19.91 -8.78
N PRO A 73 10.41 20.17 -10.05
CA PRO A 73 9.54 20.85 -11.00
C PRO A 73 8.37 19.95 -11.38
N ARG A 74 7.28 20.55 -11.87
CA ARG A 74 6.18 19.81 -12.46
C ARG A 74 6.70 19.00 -13.65
N ASN A 75 6.68 17.68 -13.51
CA ASN A 75 7.10 16.74 -14.54
C ASN A 75 6.16 15.55 -14.51
N VAL A 76 5.23 15.50 -15.47
CA VAL A 76 4.20 14.45 -15.56
C VAL A 76 4.84 13.09 -15.82
N VAL A 77 5.81 13.04 -16.73
CA VAL A 77 6.49 11.79 -17.13
C VAL A 77 7.24 11.18 -15.94
N ALA A 78 8.00 12.00 -15.21
CA ALA A 78 8.68 11.54 -13.99
C ALA A 78 7.68 11.11 -12.90
N SER A 79 6.57 11.84 -12.73
CA SER A 79 5.52 11.44 -11.78
C SER A 79 4.93 10.08 -12.13
N GLU A 80 4.61 9.84 -13.41
CA GLU A 80 4.09 8.55 -13.87
C GLU A 80 5.11 7.41 -13.69
N GLN A 81 6.37 7.63 -14.06
CA GLN A 81 7.44 6.64 -13.87
C GLN A 81 7.63 6.27 -12.39
N TYR A 82 7.62 7.28 -11.51
CA TYR A 82 7.69 7.08 -10.06
C TYR A 82 6.48 6.28 -9.57
N SER A 83 5.27 6.65 -9.98
CA SER A 83 4.03 5.96 -9.62
C SER A 83 3.98 4.51 -10.11
N ASP A 84 4.49 4.22 -11.31
CA ASP A 84 4.54 2.85 -11.85
C ASP A 84 5.50 1.96 -11.04
N TYR A 85 6.68 2.46 -10.68
CA TYR A 85 7.60 1.80 -9.77
C TYR A 85 6.95 1.56 -8.39
N VAL A 86 6.38 2.60 -7.77
CA VAL A 86 5.77 2.49 -6.44
C VAL A 86 4.61 1.50 -6.46
N ARG A 87 3.80 1.49 -7.52
CA ARG A 87 2.69 0.54 -7.67
C ARG A 87 3.17 -0.90 -7.78
N HIS A 88 4.22 -1.14 -8.56
CA HIS A 88 4.85 -2.45 -8.67
C HIS A 88 5.35 -2.94 -7.31
N GLU A 89 6.12 -2.12 -6.60
CA GLU A 89 6.66 -2.49 -5.29
C GLU A 89 5.58 -2.60 -4.22
N THR A 90 4.50 -1.83 -4.32
CA THR A 90 3.32 -1.96 -3.46
C THR A 90 2.68 -3.33 -3.64
N MET A 91 2.47 -3.76 -4.89
CA MET A 91 1.94 -5.09 -5.18
C MET A 91 2.87 -6.18 -4.64
N ARG A 92 4.18 -6.07 -4.89
CA ARG A 92 5.18 -7.05 -4.47
C ARG A 92 5.29 -7.17 -2.95
N VAL A 93 5.43 -6.05 -2.25
CA VAL A 93 5.78 -6.02 -0.82
C VAL A 93 4.59 -5.74 0.07
N ALA A 94 3.86 -4.65 -0.20
CA ALA A 94 2.78 -4.20 0.67
C ALA A 94 1.49 -5.03 0.52
N VAL A 95 1.32 -5.73 -0.60
CA VAL A 95 0.21 -6.68 -0.80
C VAL A 95 0.71 -8.12 -0.61
N LEU A 96 1.51 -8.64 -1.54
CA LEU A 96 1.85 -10.07 -1.57
C LEU A 96 2.73 -10.50 -0.39
N ASP A 97 3.80 -9.77 -0.08
CA ASP A 97 4.65 -10.16 1.04
C ASP A 97 3.94 -9.96 2.38
N MET A 98 3.01 -9.00 2.49
CA MET A 98 2.26 -8.73 3.72
C MET A 98 1.29 -9.86 4.10
N VAL A 99 0.59 -10.45 3.13
CA VAL A 99 -0.44 -11.49 3.39
C VAL A 99 0.01 -12.92 3.07
N GLY A 100 1.10 -13.05 2.33
CA GLY A 100 1.75 -14.32 1.98
C GLY A 100 2.49 -14.98 3.16
N ASP A 101 3.38 -15.92 2.85
CA ASP A 101 4.17 -16.64 3.87
C ASP A 101 5.59 -16.08 3.97
N THR A 102 5.72 -14.77 4.10
CA THR A 102 7.02 -14.11 4.18
C THR A 102 7.45 -13.82 5.62
N SER A 103 8.68 -13.34 5.80
CA SER A 103 9.13 -12.82 7.09
C SER A 103 8.32 -11.60 7.54
N LEU A 104 7.86 -10.76 6.61
CA LEU A 104 7.03 -9.59 6.91
C LEU A 104 5.69 -10.01 7.52
N ALA A 105 4.99 -10.94 6.87
CA ALA A 105 3.72 -11.49 7.38
C ALA A 105 3.89 -12.13 8.77
N ARG A 106 4.99 -12.86 8.98
CA ARG A 106 5.30 -13.50 10.29
C ARG A 106 5.60 -12.49 11.39
N SER A 107 6.11 -11.32 11.06
CA SER A 107 6.38 -10.24 12.03
C SER A 107 5.12 -9.47 12.46
N MET A 108 4.03 -9.60 11.70
CA MET A 108 2.80 -8.84 11.94
C MET A 108 1.98 -9.45 13.09
N PRO A 109 1.40 -8.63 13.99
CA PRO A 109 0.50 -9.15 15.02
C PRO A 109 -0.67 -9.94 14.41
N PRO A 110 -1.05 -11.11 14.97
CA PRO A 110 -2.05 -12.01 14.35
C PRO A 110 -3.38 -11.34 14.00
N LYS A 111 -3.87 -10.44 14.85
CA LYS A 111 -5.10 -9.67 14.60
C LYS A 111 -4.97 -8.76 13.38
N LEU A 112 -3.84 -8.09 13.23
CA LEU A 112 -3.59 -7.21 12.08
C LEU A 112 -3.42 -8.01 10.79
N LEU A 113 -2.75 -9.16 10.86
CA LEU A 113 -2.62 -10.08 9.72
C LEU A 113 -3.98 -10.61 9.26
N SER A 114 -4.88 -10.92 10.21
CA SER A 114 -6.26 -11.32 9.89
C SER A 114 -6.98 -10.23 9.10
N VAL A 115 -6.92 -8.98 9.56
CA VAL A 115 -7.53 -7.83 8.86
C VAL A 115 -6.90 -7.63 7.48
N ALA A 116 -5.58 -7.71 7.38
CA ALA A 116 -4.88 -7.57 6.10
C ALA A 116 -5.31 -8.65 5.09
N ARG A 117 -5.48 -9.90 5.52
CA ARG A 117 -5.97 -10.99 4.67
C ARG A 117 -7.44 -10.79 4.26
N SER A 118 -8.30 -10.34 5.17
CA SER A 118 -9.69 -10.01 4.84
C SER A 118 -9.79 -8.88 3.80
N LEU A 119 -9.01 -7.80 3.98
CA LEU A 119 -8.94 -6.71 3.00
C LEU A 119 -8.36 -7.19 1.67
N PHE A 120 -7.35 -8.07 1.71
CA PHE A 120 -6.77 -8.63 0.50
C PHE A 120 -7.81 -9.40 -0.33
N ILE A 121 -8.61 -10.23 0.32
CA ILE A 121 -9.69 -10.98 -0.31
C ILE A 121 -10.72 -10.01 -0.92
N ALA A 122 -11.15 -9.01 -0.15
CA ALA A 122 -12.15 -8.03 -0.62
C ALA A 122 -11.68 -7.21 -1.83
N HIS A 123 -10.38 -6.91 -1.93
CA HIS A 123 -9.79 -6.13 -3.03
C HIS A 123 -9.10 -6.99 -4.09
N PHE A 124 -9.25 -8.32 -4.04
CA PHE A 124 -8.57 -9.24 -4.95
C PHE A 124 -8.77 -8.94 -6.44
N PRO A 125 -10.00 -8.62 -6.93
CA PRO A 125 -10.20 -8.28 -8.33
C PRO A 125 -9.39 -7.05 -8.77
N VAL A 126 -9.32 -6.02 -7.91
CA VAL A 126 -8.56 -4.79 -8.20
C VAL A 126 -7.08 -5.09 -8.36
N TYR A 127 -6.52 -5.94 -7.49
CA TYR A 127 -5.10 -6.33 -7.59
C TYR A 127 -4.80 -7.12 -8.86
N ARG A 128 -5.70 -8.03 -9.25
CA ARG A 128 -5.58 -8.83 -10.47
C ARG A 128 -5.59 -7.91 -11.69
N ASP A 129 -6.60 -7.06 -11.81
CA ASP A 129 -6.78 -6.18 -12.95
C ASP A 129 -5.59 -5.21 -13.07
N THR A 130 -5.08 -4.71 -11.94
CA THR A 130 -3.85 -3.89 -11.89
C THR A 130 -2.64 -4.65 -12.47
N CYS A 131 -2.43 -5.92 -12.08
CA CYS A 131 -1.31 -6.71 -12.61
C CYS A 131 -1.45 -6.95 -14.12
N GLU A 132 -2.66 -7.26 -14.59
CA GLU A 132 -2.94 -7.51 -16.01
C GLU A 132 -2.75 -6.27 -16.88
N GLU A 133 -3.25 -5.12 -16.43
CA GLU A 133 -3.10 -3.84 -17.14
C GLU A 133 -1.63 -3.44 -17.24
N HIS A 134 -0.90 -3.45 -16.12
CA HIS A 134 0.50 -3.04 -16.13
C HIS A 134 1.43 -4.05 -16.81
N ALA A 135 1.08 -5.34 -16.87
CA ALA A 135 1.80 -6.33 -17.67
C ALA A 135 1.71 -6.07 -19.19
N LYS A 136 0.66 -5.37 -19.66
CA LYS A 136 0.54 -4.95 -21.07
C LYS A 136 1.42 -3.73 -21.36
N ARG A 137 1.48 -2.78 -20.43
CA ARG A 137 2.25 -1.53 -20.56
C ARG A 137 3.75 -1.74 -20.36
N ASN A 138 4.13 -2.58 -19.41
CA ASN A 138 5.51 -2.83 -19.00
C ASN A 138 5.83 -4.33 -19.15
N PRO A 139 6.59 -4.73 -20.20
CA PRO A 139 6.99 -6.11 -20.40
C PRO A 139 7.75 -6.71 -19.21
N GLU A 140 7.69 -8.02 -19.07
CA GLU A 140 8.45 -8.75 -18.05
C GLU A 140 9.96 -8.49 -18.21
N GLY A 141 10.63 -8.09 -17.13
CA GLY A 141 12.04 -7.72 -17.14
C GLY A 141 12.33 -6.30 -17.64
N ALA A 142 11.30 -5.51 -17.99
CA ALA A 142 11.51 -4.10 -18.36
C ALA A 142 12.12 -3.33 -17.19
N ALA A 143 13.20 -2.59 -17.45
CA ALA A 143 13.87 -1.81 -16.44
C ALA A 143 13.01 -0.61 -16.01
N PHE A 144 13.03 -0.31 -14.71
CA PHE A 144 12.56 0.96 -14.18
C PHE A 144 13.69 1.65 -13.42
N ALA A 145 13.63 2.97 -13.42
CA ALA A 145 14.47 3.82 -12.60
C ALA A 145 13.58 4.84 -11.91
N ASP A 146 13.74 4.96 -10.59
CA ASP A 146 13.19 6.06 -9.83
C ASP A 146 13.74 7.39 -10.40
N PRO A 147 12.88 8.31 -10.85
CA PRO A 147 13.30 9.62 -11.35
C PRO A 147 14.04 10.49 -10.32
N LEU A 148 13.93 10.17 -9.03
CA LEU A 148 14.71 10.79 -7.95
C LEU A 148 16.08 10.11 -7.73
N GLY A 149 16.41 9.10 -8.53
CA GLY A 149 17.73 8.46 -8.59
C GLY A 149 18.04 7.51 -7.43
N ARG A 150 17.04 7.03 -6.67
CA ARG A 150 17.27 6.24 -5.44
C ARG A 150 17.25 4.74 -5.65
N THR A 151 16.43 4.28 -6.58
CA THR A 151 16.17 2.85 -6.79
C THR A 151 16.06 2.55 -8.28
N THR A 152 16.61 1.42 -8.70
CA THR A 152 16.43 0.86 -10.04
C THR A 152 16.09 -0.61 -9.92
N GLY A 153 15.39 -1.15 -10.90
CA GLY A 153 15.02 -2.55 -10.90
C GLY A 153 14.34 -2.94 -12.20
N THR A 154 13.60 -4.05 -12.16
CA THR A 154 12.85 -4.55 -13.31
C THR A 154 11.42 -4.86 -12.90
N PHE A 155 10.47 -4.54 -13.78
CA PHE A 155 9.08 -4.93 -13.61
C PHE A 155 8.90 -6.43 -13.83
N CYS A 156 8.15 -7.07 -12.94
CA CYS A 156 7.80 -8.48 -13.02
C CYS A 156 6.30 -8.75 -12.89
N TRP A 157 5.48 -7.95 -13.59
CA TRP A 157 4.02 -7.97 -13.46
C TRP A 157 3.37 -9.32 -13.71
N ARG A 158 3.87 -10.15 -14.64
CA ARG A 158 3.31 -11.50 -14.84
C ARG A 158 3.66 -12.40 -13.67
N GLY A 159 4.90 -12.32 -13.18
CA GLY A 159 5.34 -13.02 -11.98
C GLY A 159 4.52 -12.63 -10.74
N LEU A 160 4.23 -11.34 -10.56
CA LEU A 160 3.36 -10.85 -9.50
C LEU A 160 1.93 -11.37 -9.67
N GLY A 161 1.38 -11.38 -10.90
CA GLY A 161 0.06 -11.94 -11.19
C GLY A 161 -0.04 -13.42 -10.84
N SER A 162 0.96 -14.24 -11.20
CA SER A 162 1.00 -15.66 -10.81
C SER A 162 1.07 -15.86 -9.30
N ARG A 163 1.88 -15.06 -8.60
CA ARG A 163 1.96 -15.08 -7.13
C ARG A 163 0.64 -14.64 -6.49
N LEU A 164 0.01 -13.61 -7.03
CA LEU A 164 -1.29 -13.11 -6.59
C LEU A 164 -2.36 -14.19 -6.69
N ALA A 165 -2.45 -14.86 -7.84
CA ALA A 165 -3.38 -15.98 -8.04
C ALA A 165 -3.15 -17.10 -7.01
N ALA A 166 -1.90 -17.51 -6.80
CA ALA A 166 -1.56 -18.56 -5.83
C ALA A 166 -1.95 -18.18 -4.39
N VAL A 167 -1.67 -16.94 -3.97
CA VAL A 167 -2.06 -16.43 -2.65
C VAL A 167 -3.60 -16.30 -2.55
N GLY A 168 -4.26 -15.84 -3.60
CA GLY A 168 -5.71 -15.74 -3.71
C GLY A 168 -6.42 -17.08 -3.53
N SER A 169 -6.00 -18.11 -4.27
CA SER A 169 -6.55 -19.46 -4.13
C SER A 169 -6.37 -20.01 -2.71
N ARG A 170 -5.20 -19.81 -2.12
CA ARG A 170 -4.90 -20.28 -0.76
C ARG A 170 -5.73 -19.58 0.32
N LEU A 171 -6.00 -18.28 0.14
CA LEU A 171 -6.78 -17.49 1.09
C LEU A 171 -8.30 -17.55 0.80
N GLY A 172 -8.72 -18.27 -0.24
CA GLY A 172 -10.14 -18.39 -0.60
C GLY A 172 -10.72 -17.16 -1.30
N ALA A 173 -9.89 -16.28 -1.86
CA ALA A 173 -10.33 -15.04 -2.49
C ALA A 173 -11.19 -15.26 -3.75
N ALA A 174 -11.02 -16.40 -4.43
CA ALA A 174 -11.81 -16.76 -5.62
C ALA A 174 -13.28 -17.08 -5.30
N ASN A 175 -13.61 -17.34 -4.03
CA ASN A 175 -14.96 -17.69 -3.57
C ASN A 175 -15.64 -16.52 -2.83
N PHE A 176 -15.02 -15.35 -2.80
CA PHE A 176 -15.55 -14.20 -2.07
C PHE A 176 -16.56 -13.44 -2.92
N GLU A 177 -17.84 -13.62 -2.62
CA GLU A 177 -18.88 -12.68 -3.02
C GLU A 177 -18.89 -11.51 -2.03
N PRO A 178 -18.77 -10.25 -2.48
CA PRO A 178 -18.87 -9.11 -1.59
C PRO A 178 -20.27 -9.04 -0.98
N ASP A 179 -20.37 -8.78 0.33
CA ASP A 179 -21.62 -8.68 1.12
C ASP A 179 -22.64 -7.63 0.61
N ALA A 180 -22.34 -6.91 -0.47
CA ALA A 180 -23.17 -5.85 -1.04
C ALA A 180 -24.49 -6.37 -1.68
N GLU A 181 -24.67 -7.68 -1.86
CA GLU A 181 -25.91 -8.26 -2.43
C GLU A 181 -26.77 -9.05 -1.43
N ARG A 182 -26.45 -8.98 -0.12
CA ARG A 182 -27.20 -9.74 0.91
C ARG A 182 -28.39 -8.97 1.51
N SER A 183 -28.57 -7.69 1.18
CA SER A 183 -29.68 -6.87 1.72
C SER A 183 -30.92 -6.78 0.81
N GLU A 184 -30.94 -7.37 -0.38
CA GLU A 184 -32.11 -7.31 -1.28
C GLU A 184 -32.90 -8.63 -1.40
N ARG A 185 -32.42 -9.73 -0.77
CA ARG A 185 -33.10 -11.04 -0.83
C ARG A 185 -34.11 -11.31 0.29
N ASP A 186 -34.19 -10.46 1.32
CA ASP A 186 -35.12 -10.62 2.46
C ASP A 186 -36.35 -9.68 2.41
N ALA A 187 -36.54 -8.90 1.33
CA ALA A 187 -37.69 -7.97 1.19
C ALA A 187 -38.78 -8.44 0.21
N GLY A 188 -38.68 -9.67 -0.32
CA GLY A 188 -39.48 -10.13 -1.47
C GLY A 188 -40.60 -11.13 -1.19
N GLY A 189 -41.04 -11.31 0.07
CA GLY A 189 -42.01 -12.36 0.38
C GLY A 189 -42.95 -12.02 1.53
N GLU A 190 -43.98 -11.21 1.26
CA GLU A 190 -45.33 -11.36 1.82
C GLU A 190 -46.26 -10.28 1.25
N GLY A 191 -47.35 -10.69 0.57
CA GLY A 191 -48.41 -9.76 0.18
C GLY A 191 -49.17 -10.14 -1.10
N GLY A 192 -49.83 -11.29 -1.13
CA GLY A 192 -50.78 -11.60 -2.20
C GLY A 192 -51.63 -12.84 -1.92
N GLY A 193 -52.88 -12.65 -1.50
CA GLY A 193 -53.86 -13.74 -1.52
C GLY A 193 -55.03 -13.60 -0.54
N GLN A 194 -56.07 -12.88 -1.00
CA GLN A 194 -57.51 -13.00 -0.69
C GLN A 194 -58.01 -12.92 0.76
#